data_AF-A0A0L0LN25-F1
#
_entry.id   AF-A0A0L0LN25-F1
#
_cell.length_a   1.000
_cell.length_b   1.000
_cell.length_c   1.000
_cell.angle_alpha   90.00
_cell.angle_beta   90.00
_cell.angle_gamma   90.00
#
_symmetry.space_group_name_H-M   'P 1'
#
loop_
_entity.id
_entity.type
_entity.pdbx_description
1 polymer ?
#
loop_
_entity_poly.entity_id
_entity_poly.type
_entity_poly.pdbx_seq_one_letter_code
_entity_poly.pdbx_strand_id
1 'polypeptide(L)'
;MSLSRTELIGKLMWNEGGYGFGIPSLANSMAWGLATTGPDRPDLPSVVAVSGPPEKYSDDELAELTAFSERRTKHYDSYFKQRLGANLIVIDKLSDNSWLRKRMSWESGPMYSTTLKDAVAVFETEQV
;
A
#
# COMPACT_ATOMS: atom_id res chain seq x y z
N MET A 1 23.57 -5.18 -8.15
CA MET A 1 23.63 -5.88 -6.87
C MET A 1 22.21 -6.09 -6.39
N SER A 2 21.83 -7.31 -6.00
CA SER A 2 20.54 -7.57 -5.34
C SER A 2 20.57 -6.99 -3.93
N LEU A 3 19.49 -6.34 -3.51
CA LEU A 3 19.35 -5.83 -2.15
C LEU A 3 19.34 -6.99 -1.15
N SER A 4 19.92 -6.77 0.03
CA SER A 4 19.79 -7.67 1.17
C SER A 4 18.38 -7.65 1.75
N ARG A 5 18.01 -8.71 2.49
CA ARG A 5 16.71 -8.79 3.18
C ARG A 5 16.46 -7.56 4.09
N THR A 6 17.47 -7.13 4.84
CA THR A 6 17.37 -5.96 5.72
C THR A 6 17.09 -4.67 4.94
N GLU A 7 17.73 -4.49 3.78
CA GLU A 7 17.46 -3.34 2.91
C GLU A 7 16.05 -3.39 2.32
N LEU A 8 15.56 -4.57 1.92
CA LEU A 8 14.19 -4.74 1.44
C LEU A 8 13.16 -4.40 2.52
N ILE A 9 13.35 -4.91 3.74
CA ILE A 9 12.47 -4.61 4.89
C ILE A 9 12.47 -3.11 5.20
N GLY A 10 13.65 -2.47 5.18
CA GLY A 10 13.79 -1.04 5.46
C GLY A 10 13.19 -0.12 4.39
N LYS A 11 12.99 -0.61 3.17
CA LYS A 11 12.34 0.14 2.08
C LYS A 11 10.81 0.07 2.10
N LEU A 12 10.24 -0.91 2.79
CA LEU A 12 8.79 -1.09 2.86
C LEU A 12 8.19 -0.27 4.00
N MET A 13 7.00 0.28 3.75
CA MET A 13 6.19 0.89 4.79
C MET A 13 5.35 -0.22 5.46
N TRP A 14 5.51 -0.41 6.76
CA TRP A 14 4.82 -1.45 7.51
C TRP A 14 3.53 -0.91 8.14
N ASN A 15 2.43 -1.66 8.00
CA ASN A 15 1.14 -1.33 8.57
C ASN A 15 0.90 -2.10 9.86
N GLU A 16 1.03 -1.39 10.98
CA GLU A 16 0.82 -1.91 12.34
C GLU A 16 -0.65 -1.80 12.81
N GLY A 17 -1.49 -1.03 12.10
CA GLY A 17 -2.86 -0.66 12.53
C GLY A 17 -4.00 -1.57 12.02
N GLY A 18 -3.68 -2.73 11.42
CA GLY A 18 -4.69 -3.60 10.79
C GLY A 18 -5.27 -3.01 9.49
N TYR A 19 -6.34 -3.60 8.94
CA TYR A 19 -6.83 -3.23 7.60
C TYR A 19 -7.71 -1.98 7.55
N GLY A 20 -8.01 -1.36 8.71
CA GLY A 20 -8.98 -0.26 8.89
C GLY A 20 -10.34 -0.46 8.21
N PHE A 21 -11.27 0.47 8.35
CA PHE A 21 -12.33 0.69 7.36
C PHE A 21 -12.04 2.04 6.73
N GLY A 22 -12.21 2.17 5.41
CA GLY A 22 -11.71 3.31 4.64
C GLY A 22 -12.10 4.68 5.17
N ILE A 23 -11.43 5.72 4.68
CA ILE A 23 -11.71 7.11 5.05
C ILE A 23 -13.21 7.41 4.87
N PRO A 24 -13.93 8.01 5.84
CA PRO A 24 -15.33 8.36 5.66
C PRO A 24 -15.48 9.32 4.47
N SER A 25 -16.44 9.06 3.59
CA SER A 25 -16.87 10.05 2.60
C SER A 25 -18.02 10.86 3.18
N LEU A 26 -17.99 12.17 3.00
CA LEU A 26 -19.10 13.07 3.33
C LEU A 26 -19.53 13.73 2.01
N ALA A 27 -20.77 13.49 1.58
CA ALA A 27 -21.35 14.10 0.38
C ALA A 27 -20.48 13.99 -0.90
N ASN A 28 -20.04 12.78 -1.26
CA ASN A 28 -19.17 12.50 -2.42
C ASN A 28 -17.79 13.20 -2.38
N SER A 29 -17.37 13.70 -1.22
CA SER A 29 -16.02 14.17 -0.97
C SER A 29 -15.30 13.17 -0.06
N MET A 30 -14.07 12.82 -0.40
CA MET A 30 -13.18 12.13 0.53
C MET A 30 -13.00 13.05 1.73
N ALA A 31 -13.39 12.65 2.94
CA ALA A 31 -13.10 13.45 4.12
C ALA A 31 -11.61 13.28 4.44
N TRP A 32 -10.78 14.11 3.82
CA TRP A 32 -9.40 14.32 4.21
C TRP A 32 -9.41 14.63 5.71
N GLY A 33 -8.97 13.69 6.54
CA GLY A 33 -8.77 13.96 7.95
C GLY A 33 -7.56 14.89 8.12
N LEU A 34 -7.68 16.15 7.69
CA LEU A 34 -6.93 17.36 8.06
C LEU A 34 -5.46 17.14 8.48
N ALA A 35 -4.73 16.29 7.77
CA ALA A 35 -3.29 16.16 7.92
C ALA A 35 -2.69 16.89 6.73
N THR A 36 -2.30 18.13 6.93
CA THR A 36 -1.29 18.78 6.08
C THR A 36 0.07 18.32 6.57
N THR A 37 0.95 17.93 5.64
CA THR A 37 2.35 17.63 6.00
C THR A 37 2.96 18.85 6.68
N GLY A 38 3.72 18.64 7.75
CA GLY A 38 4.40 19.70 8.49
C GLY A 38 5.66 19.16 9.18
N PRO A 39 6.43 20.02 9.88
CA PRO A 39 7.64 19.61 10.59
C PRO A 39 7.42 18.43 11.53
N ASP A 40 6.26 18.38 12.19
CA ASP A 40 5.89 17.34 13.15
C ASP A 40 5.12 16.17 12.51
N ARG A 41 4.84 16.25 11.20
CA ARG A 41 4.06 15.27 10.43
C ARG A 41 4.64 15.18 9.01
N PRO A 42 5.78 14.48 8.84
CA PRO A 42 6.38 14.29 7.52
C PRO A 42 5.41 13.54 6.60
N ASP A 43 5.61 13.70 5.29
CA ASP A 43 4.86 12.92 4.31
C ASP A 43 5.16 11.43 4.44
N LEU A 44 4.25 10.58 3.96
CA LEU A 44 4.45 9.14 3.97
C LEU A 44 5.55 8.74 2.96
N PRO A 45 6.40 7.76 3.29
CA PRO A 45 7.44 7.29 2.38
C PRO A 45 6.88 6.53 1.17
N SER A 46 5.66 5.98 1.26
CA SER A 46 4.99 5.23 0.20
C SER A 46 3.46 5.32 0.34
N VAL A 47 2.74 5.10 -0.77
CA VAL A 47 1.28 4.88 -0.79
C VAL A 47 0.89 3.40 -0.72
N VAL A 48 1.87 2.51 -0.54
CA VAL A 48 1.67 1.07 -0.34
C VAL A 48 2.23 0.68 1.01
N ALA A 49 1.41 0.02 1.82
CA ALA A 49 1.77 -0.54 3.11
C ALA A 49 1.71 -2.07 3.08
N VAL A 50 2.59 -2.73 3.83
CA VAL A 50 2.61 -4.18 4.02
C VAL A 50 2.24 -4.52 5.46
N SER A 51 1.31 -5.45 5.65
CA SER A 51 0.82 -5.82 6.99
C SER A 51 1.54 -7.02 7.60
N GLY A 52 1.56 -7.04 8.94
CA GLY A 52 2.13 -8.15 9.70
C GLY A 52 3.66 -8.10 9.80
N PRO A 53 4.24 -9.08 10.50
CA PRO A 53 5.67 -9.09 10.77
C PRO A 53 6.47 -9.51 9.52
N PRO A 54 7.70 -8.98 9.30
CA PRO A 54 8.48 -9.26 8.10
C PRO A 54 8.80 -10.73 7.85
N GLU A 55 8.84 -11.56 8.89
CA GLU A 55 9.13 -12.99 8.85
C GLU A 55 8.08 -13.80 8.06
N LYS A 56 6.90 -13.22 7.84
CA LYS A 56 5.84 -13.79 7.00
C LYS A 56 6.23 -13.90 5.52
N TYR A 57 7.17 -13.05 5.09
CA TYR A 57 7.52 -12.85 3.69
C TYR A 57 8.89 -13.43 3.37
N SER A 58 8.96 -14.18 2.27
CA SER A 58 10.21 -14.61 1.65
C SER A 58 10.95 -13.43 1.01
N ASP A 59 12.23 -13.60 0.71
CA ASP A 59 13.06 -12.54 0.09
C ASP A 59 12.54 -12.13 -1.29
N ASP A 60 12.06 -13.10 -2.08
CA ASP A 60 11.46 -12.84 -3.40
C ASP A 60 10.17 -12.02 -3.27
N GLU A 61 9.31 -12.37 -2.29
CA GLU A 61 8.08 -11.62 -2.02
C GLU A 61 8.40 -10.19 -1.57
N LEU A 62 9.41 -10.00 -0.71
CA LEU A 62 9.85 -8.67 -0.29
C LEU A 62 10.39 -7.84 -1.47
N ALA A 63 11.14 -8.47 -2.38
CA ALA A 63 11.63 -7.81 -3.59
C ALA A 63 10.49 -7.37 -4.51
N GLU A 64 9.49 -8.23 -4.72
CA GLU A 64 8.32 -7.93 -5.54
C GLU A 64 7.44 -6.84 -4.92
N LEU A 65 7.20 -6.90 -3.60
CA LEU A 65 6.48 -5.86 -2.85
C LEU A 65 7.21 -4.52 -2.91
N THR A 66 8.53 -4.52 -2.78
CA THR A 66 9.37 -3.30 -2.90
C THR A 66 9.21 -2.68 -4.28
N ALA A 67 9.34 -3.48 -5.34
CA ALA A 67 9.19 -2.99 -6.71
C ALA A 67 7.76 -2.48 -6.98
N PHE A 68 6.74 -3.14 -6.44
CA PHE A 68 5.35 -2.68 -6.54
C PHE A 68 5.12 -1.35 -5.81
N SER A 69 5.61 -1.23 -4.57
CA SER A 69 5.56 -0.02 -3.76
C SER A 69 6.21 1.17 -4.46
N GLU A 70 7.41 0.99 -5.01
CA GLU A 70 8.13 2.02 -5.77
C GLU A 70 7.34 2.47 -7.02
N ARG A 71 6.81 1.51 -7.81
CA ARG A 71 6.01 1.84 -9.00
C ARG A 71 4.74 2.60 -8.67
N ARG A 72 3.98 2.16 -7.66
CA ARG A 72 2.70 2.79 -7.28
C ARG A 72 2.91 4.17 -6.66
N THR A 73 3.93 4.32 -5.84
CA THR A 73 4.29 5.62 -5.26
C THR A 73 4.72 6.59 -6.35
N LYS A 74 5.60 6.17 -7.27
CA LYS A 74 6.00 7.01 -8.42
C LYS A 74 4.81 7.43 -9.29
N HIS A 75 3.87 6.52 -9.53
CA HIS A 75 2.66 6.85 -10.29
C HIS A 75 1.82 7.88 -9.54
N TYR A 76 1.57 7.68 -8.25
CA TYR A 76 0.82 8.61 -7.42
C TYR A 76 1.48 10.00 -7.36
N ASP A 77 2.80 10.06 -7.18
CA ASP A 77 3.58 11.30 -7.14
C ASP A 77 3.52 12.11 -8.44
N SER A 78 3.13 11.48 -9.57
CA SER A 78 2.95 12.20 -10.83
C SER A 78 1.66 13.03 -10.88
N TYR A 79 0.69 12.74 -10.00
CA TYR A 79 -0.59 13.44 -9.90
C TYR A 79 -0.72 14.28 -8.62
N PHE A 80 -0.06 13.86 -7.54
CA PHE A 80 -0.22 14.45 -6.22
C PHE A 80 1.12 14.87 -5.64
N LYS A 81 1.13 15.97 -4.89
CA LYS A 81 2.33 16.49 -4.22
C LYS A 81 2.54 15.96 -2.80
N GLN A 82 1.56 15.23 -2.26
CA GLN A 82 1.53 14.70 -0.89
C GLN A 82 0.81 13.35 -0.87
N ARG A 83 1.32 12.39 -0.11
CA ARG A 83 0.88 10.97 -0.08
C ARG A 83 -0.06 10.62 1.07
N LEU A 84 -0.55 11.61 1.79
CA LEU A 84 -1.40 11.45 2.97
C LEU A 84 -2.78 10.85 2.64
N GLY A 85 -2.82 9.52 2.54
CA GLY A 85 -4.03 8.70 2.72
C GLY A 85 -5.01 8.63 1.54
N ALA A 86 -4.87 9.42 0.48
CA ALA A 86 -5.65 9.19 -0.73
C ALA A 86 -5.16 7.89 -1.40
N ASN A 87 -6.06 6.91 -1.53
CA ASN A 87 -5.81 5.63 -2.21
C ASN A 87 -4.68 4.76 -1.61
N LEU A 88 -4.42 4.85 -0.30
CA LEU A 88 -3.47 3.97 0.40
C LEU A 88 -3.82 2.50 0.12
N ILE A 89 -2.84 1.73 -0.37
CA ILE A 89 -2.96 0.29 -0.67
C ILE A 89 -2.33 -0.48 0.47
N VAL A 90 -3.05 -1.42 1.06
CA VAL A 90 -2.51 -2.40 2.01
C VAL A 90 -2.41 -3.75 1.32
N ILE A 91 -1.22 -4.35 1.37
CA ILE A 91 -0.96 -5.73 0.93
C ILE A 91 -0.71 -6.60 2.16
N ASP A 92 -1.29 -7.79 2.18
CA ASP A 92 -1.05 -8.79 3.22
C ASP A 92 -1.10 -10.21 2.67
N LYS A 93 -0.35 -11.12 3.29
CA LYS A 93 -0.25 -12.54 2.93
C LYS A 93 -1.11 -13.48 3.81
N LEU A 94 -2.23 -13.10 4.41
CA LEU A 94 -3.13 -13.95 5.27
C LEU A 94 -2.51 -15.17 6.03
N SER A 95 -3.26 -16.20 6.41
CA SER A 95 -2.72 -17.39 7.12
C SER A 95 -2.78 -18.65 6.28
N ASP A 96 -3.63 -18.64 5.25
CA ASP A 96 -3.81 -19.68 4.25
C ASP A 96 -2.90 -19.49 3.02
N ASN A 97 -1.90 -18.60 3.12
CA ASN A 97 -1.02 -18.14 2.03
C ASN A 97 -1.73 -17.41 0.87
N SER A 98 -3.01 -17.06 1.03
CA SER A 98 -3.67 -16.14 0.11
C SER A 98 -3.21 -14.70 0.34
N TRP A 99 -3.42 -13.88 -0.67
CA TRP A 99 -3.01 -12.49 -0.69
C TRP A 99 -4.20 -11.57 -0.68
N LEU A 100 -4.18 -10.62 0.24
CA LEU A 100 -5.12 -9.54 0.33
C LEU A 100 -4.48 -8.27 -0.25
N ARG A 101 -5.18 -7.62 -1.17
CA ARG A 101 -4.95 -6.23 -1.54
C ARG A 101 -6.19 -5.43 -1.18
N LYS A 102 -6.02 -4.41 -0.35
CA LYS A 102 -7.10 -3.49 0.00
C LYS A 102 -6.72 -2.06 -0.34
N ARG A 103 -7.60 -1.35 -1.03
CA ARG A 103 -7.54 0.11 -1.09
C ARG A 103 -8.30 0.67 0.09
N MET A 104 -7.79 1.73 0.69
CA MET A 104 -8.48 2.45 1.77
C MET A 104 -9.60 3.37 1.24
N SER A 105 -10.16 3.05 0.06
CA SER A 105 -11.32 3.67 -0.59
C SER A 105 -12.52 2.73 -0.51
N TRP A 106 -13.74 3.28 -0.35
CA TRP A 106 -14.97 2.47 -0.33
C TRP A 106 -15.32 1.79 -1.65
N GLU A 107 -14.85 2.34 -2.77
CA GLU A 107 -15.14 1.84 -4.12
C GLU A 107 -14.47 0.51 -4.45
N SER A 108 -13.50 0.08 -3.63
CA SER A 108 -12.76 -1.14 -3.84
C SER A 108 -12.60 -1.85 -2.51
N GLY A 109 -13.49 -2.80 -2.26
CA GLY A 109 -13.38 -3.72 -1.14
C GLY A 109 -12.07 -4.52 -1.16
N PRO A 110 -11.83 -5.36 -0.13
CA PRO A 110 -10.67 -6.24 -0.13
C PRO A 110 -10.71 -7.16 -1.37
N MET A 111 -9.61 -7.18 -2.12
CA MET A 111 -9.39 -8.11 -3.21
C MET A 111 -8.50 -9.24 -2.73
N TYR A 112 -8.91 -10.47 -3.00
CA TYR A 112 -8.18 -11.66 -2.62
C TYR A 112 -7.57 -12.33 -3.84
N SER A 113 -6.37 -12.88 -3.69
CA SER A 113 -5.63 -13.52 -4.77
C SER A 113 -4.88 -14.73 -4.24
N THR A 114 -4.70 -15.75 -5.08
CA THR A 114 -3.95 -16.96 -4.69
C THR A 114 -2.43 -16.76 -4.78
N THR A 115 -1.97 -15.73 -5.51
CA THR A 115 -0.54 -15.44 -5.68
C THR A 115 -0.24 -13.96 -5.43
N LEU A 116 1.01 -13.68 -5.06
CA LEU A 116 1.49 -12.29 -4.92
C LEU A 116 1.37 -11.54 -6.25
N LYS A 117 1.79 -12.18 -7.34
CA LYS A 117 1.77 -11.61 -8.69
C LYS A 117 0.38 -11.11 -9.08
N ASP A 118 -0.67 -11.87 -8.77
CA ASP A 118 -2.06 -11.47 -9.02
C ASP A 118 -2.48 -10.32 -8.10
N ALA A 119 -2.07 -10.36 -6.82
CA ALA A 119 -2.36 -9.29 -5.86
C ALA A 119 -1.71 -7.95 -6.28
N VAL A 120 -0.47 -7.98 -6.80
CA VAL A 120 0.25 -6.78 -7.26
C VAL A 120 0.02 -6.46 -8.74
N ALA A 121 -0.79 -7.26 -9.44
CA ALA A 121 -1.12 -7.02 -10.84
C ALA A 121 -1.76 -5.64 -10.99
N VAL A 122 -1.22 -4.87 -11.93
CA VAL A 122 -1.77 -3.58 -12.32
C VAL A 122 -2.86 -3.88 -13.34
N PHE A 123 -4.13 -3.75 -12.95
CA PHE A 123 -5.19 -3.64 -13.94
C PHE A 123 -5.10 -2.23 -14.51
N GLU A 124 -4.58 -2.10 -15.74
CA GLU A 124 -4.47 -0.82 -16.46
C GLU A 124 -5.84 -0.21 -16.81
N THR A 125 -6.94 -0.87 -16.45
CA THR A 125 -8.32 -0.44 -16.70
C THR A 125 -8.90 0.49 -15.64
N GLU A 126 -8.14 0.92 -14.64
CA GLU A 126 -8.62 1.88 -13.62
C GLU A 126 -8.39 3.35 -14.03
N GLN A 127 -8.51 3.65 -15.33
CA GLN A 127 -8.70 5.02 -15.81
C GLN A 127 -10.19 5.31 -15.94
N VAL A 128 -10.80 5.85 -14.88
CA VAL A 128 -11.85 6.88 -14.98
C VAL A 128 -11.73 7.79 -13.76
#